data_AF-E0UI29-F1
#
_entry.id   AF-E0UI29-F1
#
_cell.length_a   1.000
_cell.length_b   1.000
_cell.length_c   1.000
_cell.angle_alpha   90.00
_cell.angle_beta   90.00
_cell.angle_gamma   90.00
#
_symmetry.space_group_name_H-M   'P 1'
#
loop_
_entity.id
_entity.type
_entity.pdbx_description
1 polymer ?
#
loop_
_entity_poly.entity_id
_entity_poly.type
_entity_poly.pdbx_seq_one_letter_code
_entity_poly.pdbx_strand_id
1 'polypeptide(L)'
;MKISLIIASLTLISTVGTVLPLKAQNVDPISTIVANSPTPVTNMTPKNANQIAVQITEGEFSFRGTLRRTSGNMFMAEDRQVRVMYDRGTSRVVVINKKTGTELYNYNFSIANEGSL
;
A
#
# COMPACT_ATOMS: atom_id res chain seq x y z
N MET A 1 32.69 -69.49 -3.50
CA MET A 1 31.86 -68.66 -4.41
C MET A 1 30.44 -69.22 -4.42
N LYS A 2 29.52 -68.58 -3.69
CA LYS A 2 28.09 -68.38 -4.01
C LYS A 2 27.43 -67.67 -2.81
N ILE A 3 26.63 -66.68 -3.18
CA ILE A 3 26.07 -65.60 -2.37
C ILE A 3 24.75 -66.05 -1.75
N SER A 4 24.44 -65.63 -0.52
CA SER A 4 23.05 -65.45 -0.10
C SER A 4 22.93 -64.18 0.72
N LEU A 5 22.30 -63.22 0.04
CA LEU A 5 21.88 -61.90 0.48
C LEU A 5 20.66 -62.06 1.39
N ILE A 6 20.65 -61.48 2.59
CA ILE A 6 19.41 -61.28 3.36
C ILE A 6 19.21 -59.77 3.53
N ILE A 7 18.04 -59.34 3.07
CA ILE A 7 17.53 -57.98 3.00
C ILE A 7 16.75 -57.66 4.29
N ALA A 8 16.59 -56.36 4.56
CA ALA A 8 15.59 -55.70 5.42
C ALA A 8 16.12 -55.34 6.82
N SER A 9 15.88 -54.14 7.38
CA SER A 9 14.80 -53.18 7.16
C SER A 9 15.27 -51.77 7.48
N LEU A 10 14.87 -50.78 6.66
CA LEU A 10 15.07 -49.36 6.94
C LEU A 10 13.83 -48.84 7.69
N THR A 11 13.96 -48.53 8.98
CA THR A 11 12.87 -47.91 9.75
C THR A 11 12.92 -46.39 9.59
N LEU A 12 11.88 -45.85 8.97
CA LEU A 12 11.66 -44.41 8.82
C LEU A 12 11.05 -43.87 10.12
N ILE A 13 11.76 -43.01 10.84
CA ILE A 13 11.24 -42.32 12.03
C ILE A 13 10.50 -41.07 11.55
N SER A 14 9.18 -41.09 11.57
CA SER A 14 8.37 -39.88 11.39
C SER A 14 8.25 -39.14 12.73
N THR A 15 8.93 -38.01 12.84
CA THR A 15 8.75 -37.08 13.95
C THR A 15 7.40 -36.36 13.80
N VAL A 16 6.51 -36.57 14.77
CA VAL A 16 5.25 -35.82 14.86
C VAL A 16 5.56 -34.49 15.56
N GLY A 17 5.61 -33.40 14.79
CA GLY A 17 5.73 -32.06 15.34
C GLY A 17 4.42 -31.61 15.97
N THR A 18 4.42 -31.36 17.28
CA THR A 18 3.30 -30.72 17.97
C THR A 18 3.22 -29.25 17.57
N VAL A 19 2.26 -28.91 16.71
CA VAL A 19 1.85 -27.53 16.47
C VAL A 19 1.03 -27.04 17.66
N LEU A 20 1.58 -26.12 18.45
CA LEU A 20 0.81 -25.37 19.44
C LEU A 20 -0.16 -24.42 18.70
N PRO A 21 -1.42 -24.28 19.14
CA PRO A 21 -2.29 -23.26 18.59
C PRO A 21 -1.78 -21.89 19.04
N LEU A 22 -1.23 -21.09 18.12
CA LEU A 22 -1.07 -19.67 18.36
C LEU A 22 -2.46 -19.07 18.50
N LYS A 23 -2.82 -18.67 19.72
CA LYS A 23 -3.96 -17.79 19.96
C LYS A 23 -3.67 -16.49 19.21
N ALA A 24 -4.37 -16.27 18.10
CA ALA A 24 -4.34 -15.00 17.40
C ALA A 24 -4.76 -13.93 18.41
N GLN A 25 -3.81 -13.08 18.80
CA GLN A 25 -4.13 -11.88 19.55
C GLN A 25 -5.04 -11.07 18.64
N ASN A 26 -6.26 -10.84 19.13
CA ASN A 26 -7.19 -9.91 18.53
C ASN A 26 -6.52 -8.53 18.69
N VAL A 27 -5.77 -8.12 17.66
CA VAL A 27 -5.26 -6.76 17.58
C VAL A 27 -6.50 -5.95 17.26
N ASP A 28 -7.10 -5.35 18.29
CA ASP A 28 -8.12 -4.34 18.10
C ASP A 28 -7.61 -3.38 17.01
N PRO A 29 -8.40 -3.07 15.98
CA PRO A 29 -7.98 -2.09 15.00
C PRO A 29 -7.70 -0.82 15.78
N ILE A 30 -6.42 -0.46 15.89
CA ILE A 30 -6.01 0.86 16.35
C ILE A 30 -6.75 1.78 15.40
N SER A 31 -7.81 2.41 15.91
CA SER A 31 -8.50 3.46 15.21
C SER A 31 -7.47 4.56 15.11
N THR A 32 -6.72 4.56 14.01
CA THR A 32 -5.83 5.63 13.62
C THR A 32 -6.71 6.86 13.71
N ILE A 33 -6.37 7.74 14.65
CA ILE A 33 -6.98 9.04 14.80
C ILE A 33 -6.82 9.67 13.43
N VAL A 34 -7.88 9.64 12.61
CA VAL A 34 -7.99 10.50 11.45
C VAL A 34 -8.11 11.88 12.10
N ALA A 35 -6.95 12.48 12.36
CA ALA A 35 -6.90 13.86 12.77
C ALA A 35 -7.77 14.61 11.76
N ASN A 36 -8.71 15.41 12.25
CA ASN A 36 -9.54 16.30 11.45
C ASN A 36 -8.63 17.37 10.80
N SER A 37 -7.72 16.94 9.93
CA SER A 37 -6.84 17.77 9.15
C SER A 37 -7.71 18.42 8.08
N PRO A 38 -7.64 19.74 7.91
CA PRO A 38 -8.30 20.39 6.77
C PRO A 38 -7.90 19.68 5.48
N THR A 39 -8.84 19.46 4.56
CA THR A 39 -8.52 18.79 3.30
C THR A 39 -7.40 19.56 2.57
N PRO A 40 -6.29 18.89 2.19
CA PRO A 40 -5.18 19.57 1.53
C PRO A 40 -5.63 20.30 0.26
N VAL A 41 -5.07 21.49 0.02
CA VAL A 41 -5.23 22.16 -1.27
C VAL A 41 -4.47 21.37 -2.32
N THR A 42 -5.20 20.84 -3.29
CA THR A 42 -4.68 19.90 -4.28
C THR A 42 -4.91 20.41 -5.68
N ASN A 43 -3.86 20.39 -6.50
CA ASN A 43 -3.92 20.67 -7.93
C ASN A 43 -3.32 19.48 -8.68
N MET A 44 -4.09 18.91 -9.60
CA MET A 44 -3.61 17.86 -10.49
C MET A 44 -3.88 18.22 -11.95
N THR A 45 -2.88 18.03 -12.80
CA THR A 45 -2.97 18.30 -14.23
C THR A 45 -2.53 17.07 -15.01
N PRO A 46 -3.42 16.41 -15.76
CA PRO A 46 -3.04 15.32 -16.65
C PRO A 46 -2.00 15.80 -17.66
N LYS A 47 -0.87 15.08 -17.77
CA LYS A 47 0.17 15.36 -18.77
C LYS A 47 0.04 14.45 -19.99
N ASN A 48 -0.27 13.18 -19.75
CA ASN A 48 -0.57 12.17 -20.76
C ASN A 48 -1.32 10.99 -20.10
N ALA A 49 -1.58 9.92 -20.85
CA ALA A 49 -2.30 8.75 -20.35
C ALA A 49 -1.69 8.12 -19.08
N ASN A 50 -0.36 8.25 -18.90
CA ASN A 50 0.38 7.59 -17.83
C ASN A 50 1.00 8.55 -16.81
N GLN A 51 0.76 9.86 -16.92
CA GLN A 51 1.40 10.87 -16.08
C GLN A 51 0.44 11.99 -15.68
N ILE A 52 0.50 12.39 -14.41
CA ILE A 52 -0.28 13.48 -13.84
C ILE A 52 0.68 14.38 -13.03
N ALA A 53 0.75 15.67 -13.35
CA ALA A 53 1.41 16.64 -12.49
C ALA A 53 0.58 16.82 -11.22
N VAL A 54 1.21 16.87 -10.05
CA VAL A 54 0.51 17.03 -8.77
C VAL A 54 1.22 18.06 -7.89
N GLN A 55 0.42 18.86 -7.21
CA GLN A 55 0.85 19.72 -6.11
C GLN A 55 -0.19 19.62 -4.98
N ILE A 56 0.26 19.30 -3.77
CA ILE A 56 -0.56 19.17 -2.55
C ILE A 56 0.06 20.04 -1.47
N THR A 57 -0.73 20.88 -0.81
CA THR A 57 -0.26 21.77 0.26
C THR A 57 -1.25 21.81 1.43
N GLU A 58 -0.72 21.71 2.64
CA GLU A 58 -1.49 21.87 3.89
C GLU A 58 -0.56 22.34 5.02
N GLY A 59 -0.78 23.56 5.55
CA GLY A 59 0.12 24.13 6.55
C GLY A 59 1.57 24.15 6.05
N GLU A 60 2.48 23.49 6.79
CA GLU A 60 3.89 23.33 6.41
C GLU A 60 4.15 22.14 5.47
N PHE A 61 3.18 21.24 5.30
CA PHE A 61 3.29 20.12 4.38
C PHE A 61 3.16 20.59 2.93
N SER A 62 4.10 20.17 2.08
CA SER A 62 4.08 20.44 0.65
C SER A 62 4.65 19.26 -0.13
N PHE A 63 3.90 18.79 -1.11
CA PHE A 63 4.34 17.78 -2.07
C PHE A 63 4.15 18.30 -3.49
N ARG A 64 5.18 18.16 -4.32
CA ARG A 64 5.12 18.47 -5.75
C ARG A 64 5.82 17.38 -6.55
N GLY A 65 5.14 16.83 -7.56
CA GLY A 65 5.68 15.71 -8.31
C GLY A 65 4.94 15.40 -9.61
N THR A 66 5.31 14.29 -10.23
CA THR A 66 4.57 13.70 -11.35
C THR A 66 4.19 12.28 -10.98
N LEU A 67 2.90 12.04 -10.74
CA LEU A 67 2.35 10.71 -10.52
C LEU A 67 2.48 9.92 -11.81
N ARG A 68 3.04 8.71 -11.72
CA ARG A 68 3.20 7.77 -12.83
C ARG A 68 2.21 6.64 -12.65
N ARG A 69 1.56 6.22 -13.74
CA ARG A 69 0.65 5.07 -13.74
C ARG A 69 1.40 3.80 -13.36
N THR A 70 0.89 3.07 -12.38
CA THR A 70 1.46 1.78 -11.95
C THR A 70 0.66 0.62 -12.53
N SER A 71 -0.66 0.63 -12.35
CA SER A 71 -1.58 -0.37 -12.91
C SER A 71 -3.01 0.18 -12.93
N GLY A 72 -3.82 -0.19 -13.92
CA GLY A 72 -5.24 0.18 -13.96
C GLY A 72 -5.45 1.69 -13.79
N ASN A 73 -6.21 2.10 -12.78
CA ASN A 73 -6.46 3.51 -12.50
C ASN A 73 -5.48 4.13 -11.48
N MET A 74 -4.48 3.36 -11.03
CA MET A 74 -3.54 3.76 -9.99
C MET A 74 -2.36 4.56 -10.56
N PHE A 75 -2.11 5.71 -9.95
CA PHE A 75 -0.96 6.56 -10.19
C PHE A 75 -0.21 6.78 -8.88
N MET A 76 1.11 6.87 -8.95
CA MET A 76 1.95 7.03 -7.77
C MET A 76 3.13 7.93 -8.05
N ALA A 77 3.49 8.76 -7.06
CA ALA A 77 4.81 9.37 -6.96
C ALA A 77 5.30 9.24 -5.52
N GLU A 78 6.60 9.27 -5.35
CA GLU A 78 7.21 9.27 -4.03
C GLU A 78 8.46 10.14 -4.03
N ASP A 79 8.74 10.71 -2.85
CA ASP A 79 9.99 11.37 -2.56
C ASP A 79 10.70 10.65 -1.40
N ARG A 80 11.54 11.35 -0.63
CA ARG A 80 12.27 10.79 0.51
C ARG A 80 11.38 10.57 1.74
N GLN A 81 10.28 11.31 1.88
CA GLN A 81 9.45 11.34 3.08
C GLN A 81 8.08 10.70 2.85
N VAL A 82 7.47 10.92 1.69
CA VAL A 82 6.08 10.52 1.42
C VAL A 82 5.91 9.78 0.10
N ARG A 83 4.88 8.95 0.06
CA ARG A 83 4.31 8.34 -1.13
C ARG A 83 2.91 8.90 -1.33
N VAL A 84 2.65 9.45 -2.51
CA VAL A 84 1.33 9.90 -2.94
C VAL A 84 0.77 8.91 -3.93
N MET A 85 -0.43 8.41 -3.66
CA MET A 85 -1.18 7.50 -4.50
C MET A 85 -2.48 8.17 -4.91
N TYR A 86 -2.85 8.01 -6.18
CA TYR A 86 -4.11 8.47 -6.72
C TYR A 86 -4.78 7.35 -7.51
N ASP A 87 -5.99 6.99 -7.10
CA ASP A 87 -6.87 6.13 -7.88
C ASP A 87 -7.82 7.00 -8.69
N ARG A 88 -7.61 7.05 -10.01
CA ARG A 88 -8.46 7.80 -10.92
C ARG A 88 -9.89 7.24 -11.00
N GLY A 89 -10.09 5.95 -10.70
CA GLY A 89 -11.41 5.30 -10.81
C GLY A 89 -12.33 5.66 -9.66
N THR A 90 -11.77 5.91 -8.49
CA THR A 90 -12.51 6.31 -7.27
C THR A 90 -12.28 7.76 -6.89
N SER A 91 -11.50 8.50 -7.69
CA SER A 91 -11.05 9.87 -7.39
C SER A 91 -10.40 9.98 -6.02
N ARG A 92 -9.69 8.94 -5.56
CA ARG A 92 -9.16 8.87 -4.20
C ARG A 92 -7.67 9.19 -4.14
N VAL A 93 -7.28 10.08 -3.25
CA VAL A 93 -5.88 10.43 -2.95
C VAL A 93 -5.51 9.87 -1.59
N VAL A 94 -4.37 9.19 -1.52
CA VAL A 94 -3.78 8.69 -0.28
C VAL A 94 -2.33 9.15 -0.20
N VAL A 95 -1.94 9.75 0.92
CA VAL A 95 -0.57 10.17 1.20
C VAL A 95 -0.06 9.39 2.39
N ILE A 96 1.08 8.71 2.25
CA ILE A 96 1.65 7.83 3.27
C ILE A 96 3.07 8.30 3.60
N ASN A 97 3.41 8.37 4.89
CA ASN A 97 4.78 8.53 5.34
C ASN A 97 5.58 7.25 5.02
N LYS A 98 6.64 7.34 4.23
CA LYS A 98 7.42 6.17 3.80
C LYS A 98 8.19 5.50 4.93
N LYS A 99 8.57 6.25 5.96
CA LYS A 99 9.36 5.74 7.09
C LYS A 99 8.49 4.96 8.07
N THR A 100 7.31 5.47 8.38
CA THR A 100 6.43 4.88 9.41
C THR A 100 5.31 4.03 8.82
N GLY A 101 5.03 4.17 7.52
CA GLY A 101 3.86 3.55 6.88
C GLY A 101 2.52 4.21 7.27
N THR A 102 2.56 5.31 8.03
CA THR A 102 1.36 6.00 8.50
C THR A 102 0.68 6.76 7.36
N GLU A 103 -0.62 6.57 7.22
CA GLU A 103 -1.45 7.41 6.36
C GLU A 103 -1.54 8.82 6.94
N LEU A 104 -1.07 9.80 6.16
CA LEU A 104 -1.12 11.22 6.52
C LEU A 104 -2.43 11.85 6.04
N TYR A 105 -2.86 11.51 4.82
CA TYR A 105 -4.06 12.06 4.21
C TYR A 105 -4.80 11.01 3.39
N ASN A 106 -6.12 11.10 3.41
CA ASN A 106 -7.02 10.21 2.68
C ASN A 106 -8.32 10.92 2.35
N TYR A 107 -8.48 11.32 1.09
CA TYR A 107 -9.59 12.17 0.66
C TYR A 107 -9.92 11.95 -0.81
N ASN A 108 -11.09 12.46 -1.22
CA ASN A 108 -11.51 12.44 -2.61
C ASN A 108 -11.09 13.74 -3.31
N PHE A 109 -10.57 13.60 -4.53
CA PHE A 109 -10.21 14.69 -5.43
C PHE A 109 -10.49 14.25 -6.87
N SER A 110 -11.40 14.95 -7.55
CA SER A 110 -11.70 14.72 -8.96
C SER A 110 -10.83 15.63 -9.82
N ILE A 111 -10.09 15.05 -10.77
CA ILE A 111 -9.35 15.82 -11.79
C ILE A 111 -10.30 16.25 -12.91
N ALA A 112 -11.45 15.60 -13.04
CA ALA A 112 -12.44 16.00 -14.00
C ALA A 112 -12.98 17.38 -13.60
N ASN A 113 -12.98 18.32 -14.55
CA ASN A 113 -13.83 19.49 -14.41
C ASN A 113 -15.26 18.98 -14.62
N GLU A 114 -15.96 18.69 -13.53
CA GLU A 114 -17.33 18.15 -13.59
C GLU A 114 -18.36 19.18 -14.08
N GLY A 115 -17.92 20.39 -14.45
CA GLY A 115 -18.77 21.50 -14.83
C GLY A 115 -19.41 22.09 -13.58
N SER A 116 -19.14 23.37 -13.31
CA SER A 116 -20.11 24.13 -12.52
C SER A 116 -21.42 24.08 -13.30
N LEU A 117 -22.43 23.41 -12.73
CA LEU A 117 -23.82 23.67 -13.12
C LEU A 117 -24.20 25.11 -12.77
#